data_AF-A0A9E6FBU6-F1
#
_entry.id   AF-A0A9E6FBU6-F1
#
_cell.length_a   1.000
_cell.length_b   1.000
_cell.length_c   1.000
_cell.angle_alpha   90.00
_cell.angle_beta   90.00
_cell.angle_gamma   90.00
#
_symmetry.space_group_name_H-M   'P 1'
#
loop_
_entity.id
_entity.type
_entity.pdbx_description
1 polymer ?
#
loop_
_entity_poly.entity_id
_entity_poly.type
_entity_poly.pdbx_seq_one_letter_code
_entity_poly.pdbx_strand_id
1 'polypeptide(L)'
;MKLKILISIIIFHFFTMGAFASGDDASTCETNEGMSLYSCRVKNICNSYKDGVSFLYDIENYENADDYKTNNQLGYISLESAKDIYQKNISSIYKCAIINVQKKSLTKLKEEFIKMENTGTLGNRIKSKIEAKIQKVELQGTSLGCKNSTETDIYSKLNILKQTTYEMCRYVVYLEYLKSYYKIPSKLLDTENKNNESYTFSETIRKSMEVNNKIQEEKIHSYKVFPVVFHAYSEYENNLPSHLFLELIREDYLVIRDKLQDALSPINQVGYKIMNAMQE
;
A
#
# COMPACT_ATOMS: atom_id res chain seq x y z
N MET A 1 -6.62 -38.40 16.94
CA MET A 1 -5.41 -37.54 17.06
C MET A 1 -5.44 -36.27 16.16
N LYS A 2 -6.57 -35.90 15.56
CA LYS A 2 -6.66 -34.75 14.61
C LYS A 2 -7.37 -33.49 15.14
N LEU A 3 -7.86 -33.50 16.37
CA LEU A 3 -8.58 -32.36 16.96
C LEU A 3 -7.69 -31.46 17.86
N LYS A 4 -6.53 -31.96 18.32
CA LYS A 4 -5.59 -31.19 19.16
C LYS A 4 -4.66 -30.25 18.39
N ILE A 5 -4.50 -30.44 17.07
CA ILE A 5 -3.64 -29.60 16.23
C ILE A 5 -4.37 -28.32 15.79
N LEU A 6 -5.71 -28.36 15.65
CA LEU A 6 -6.49 -27.17 15.27
C LEU A 6 -6.58 -26.14 16.40
N ILE A 7 -6.65 -26.58 17.66
CA ILE A 7 -6.78 -25.68 18.81
C ILE A 7 -5.45 -24.96 19.11
N SER A 8 -4.31 -25.56 18.75
CA SER A 8 -3.00 -24.91 18.94
C SER A 8 -2.71 -23.81 17.92
N ILE A 9 -3.36 -23.82 16.75
CA ILE A 9 -3.20 -22.78 15.72
C ILE A 9 -4.11 -21.58 16.00
N ILE A 10 -5.29 -21.80 16.61
CA ILE A 10 -6.23 -20.73 16.94
C ILE A 10 -5.80 -19.94 18.18
N ILE A 11 -5.11 -20.56 19.14
CA ILE A 11 -4.57 -19.87 20.33
C ILE A 11 -3.32 -19.03 19.99
N PHE A 12 -2.60 -19.33 18.91
CA PHE A 12 -1.42 -18.57 18.49
C PHE A 12 -1.74 -17.31 17.65
N HIS A 13 -3.01 -17.07 17.31
CA HIS A 13 -3.44 -15.85 16.58
C HIS A 13 -4.11 -14.80 17.46
N PHE A 14 -4.28 -15.06 18.77
CA PHE A 14 -4.96 -14.13 19.69
C PHE A 14 -4.04 -13.49 20.74
N PHE A 15 -2.70 -13.65 20.63
CA PHE A 15 -1.77 -13.18 21.66
C PHE A 15 -0.62 -12.26 21.18
N THR A 16 -0.80 -11.52 20.08
CA THR A 16 0.17 -10.49 19.64
C THR A 16 -0.41 -9.07 19.49
N MET A 17 -1.57 -8.80 20.11
CA MET A 17 -1.99 -7.44 20.46
C MET A 17 -1.74 -7.20 21.94
N GLY A 18 -0.48 -6.98 22.33
CA GLY A 18 -0.16 -6.79 23.74
C GLY A 18 1.32 -6.85 24.06
N ALA A 19 2.16 -6.20 23.25
CA ALA A 19 3.50 -5.79 23.64
C ALA A 19 4.08 -4.91 22.53
N PHE A 20 3.73 -3.62 22.52
CA PHE A 20 4.77 -2.64 22.20
C PHE A 20 5.74 -2.72 23.37
N ALA A 21 6.66 -3.68 23.31
CA ALA A 21 7.79 -3.74 24.20
C ALA A 21 8.53 -2.41 24.01
N SER A 22 8.46 -1.60 25.05
CA SER A 22 9.47 -0.61 25.41
C SER A 22 10.84 -1.26 25.24
N GLY A 23 11.45 -1.02 24.08
CA GLY A 23 12.85 -1.29 23.86
C GLY A 23 13.64 -0.20 24.55
N ASP A 24 14.18 -0.55 25.72
CA ASP A 24 15.27 0.16 26.38
C ASP A 24 16.49 0.20 25.46
N ASP A 25 16.56 1.25 24.64
CA ASP A 25 17.79 2.00 24.33
C ASP A 25 17.38 3.22 23.48
N ALA A 26 16.51 4.05 24.04
CA ALA A 26 16.36 5.41 23.55
C ALA A 26 17.64 6.15 23.91
N SER A 27 18.62 6.19 22.99
CA SER A 27 19.66 7.21 23.06
C SER A 27 18.95 8.55 23.24
N THR A 28 19.13 9.14 24.41
CA THR A 28 18.38 10.32 24.85
C THR A 28 18.60 11.41 23.82
N CYS A 29 17.54 11.86 23.15
CA CYS A 29 17.64 12.98 22.24
C CYS A 29 18.18 14.18 23.02
N GLU A 30 19.39 14.63 22.69
CA GLU A 30 20.04 15.78 23.37
C GLU A 30 19.26 17.08 23.15
N THR A 31 18.41 17.12 22.12
CA THR A 31 17.52 18.24 21.83
C THR A 31 16.10 17.93 22.29
N ASN A 32 15.50 18.88 23.02
CA ASN A 32 14.17 18.73 23.61
C ASN A 32 13.04 19.38 22.79
N GLU A 33 13.35 20.07 21.69
CA GLU A 33 12.37 20.88 20.97
C GLU A 33 12.64 20.90 19.45
N GLY A 34 11.61 21.28 18.70
CA GLY A 34 11.75 21.63 17.29
C GLY A 34 12.00 20.46 16.33
N MET A 35 12.49 20.80 15.15
CA MET A 35 12.74 19.84 14.06
C MET A 35 13.86 18.85 14.40
N SER A 36 14.85 19.27 15.20
CA SER A 36 15.93 18.41 15.68
C SER A 36 15.42 17.27 16.56
N LEU A 37 14.42 17.53 17.42
CA LEU A 37 13.76 16.48 18.20
C LEU A 37 13.00 15.50 17.29
N TYR A 38 12.32 16.00 16.24
CA TYR A 38 11.68 15.15 15.24
C TYR A 38 12.71 14.23 14.56
N SER A 39 13.79 14.78 14.00
CA SER A 39 14.81 14.00 13.29
C SER A 39 15.47 12.97 14.23
N CYS A 40 15.72 13.34 15.50
CA CYS A 40 16.24 12.42 16.50
C CYS A 40 15.26 11.27 16.83
N ARG A 41 13.97 11.58 17.05
CA ARG A 41 12.94 10.56 17.32
C ARG A 41 12.75 9.63 16.14
N VAL A 42 12.74 10.14 14.90
CA VAL A 42 12.73 9.30 13.70
C VAL A 42 13.94 8.37 13.69
N LYS A 43 15.13 8.92 13.98
CA LYS A 43 16.36 8.14 13.99
C LYS A 43 16.37 7.03 15.04
N ASN A 44 15.82 7.29 16.23
CA ASN A 44 15.92 6.37 17.36
C ASN A 44 14.74 5.41 17.47
N ILE A 45 13.55 5.84 17.06
CA ILE A 45 12.31 5.05 17.20
C ILE A 45 11.98 4.38 15.88
N CYS A 46 11.92 5.15 14.79
CA CYS A 46 11.39 4.66 13.52
C CYS A 46 12.40 3.82 12.73
N ASN A 47 13.70 4.10 12.83
CA ASN A 47 14.71 3.38 12.03
C ASN A 47 14.77 1.86 12.27
N SER A 48 14.28 1.37 13.42
CA SER A 48 14.11 -0.07 13.66
C SER A 48 13.26 -0.76 12.60
N TYR A 49 12.34 -0.02 11.97
CA TYR A 49 11.49 -0.49 10.88
C TYR A 49 12.09 -0.29 9.47
N LYS A 50 13.23 0.41 9.37
CA LYS A 50 13.90 0.73 8.08
C LYS A 50 14.82 -0.42 7.58
N ASP A 51 14.92 -1.49 8.34
CA ASP A 51 16.03 -2.45 8.27
C ASP A 51 16.28 -3.07 6.89
N GLY A 52 17.46 -2.77 6.31
CA GLY A 52 18.19 -3.52 5.28
C GLY A 52 17.65 -3.57 3.85
N VAL A 53 16.35 -3.36 3.62
CA VAL A 53 15.73 -3.57 2.31
C VAL A 53 15.49 -2.23 1.61
N SER A 54 15.91 -2.11 0.35
CA SER A 54 15.62 -0.94 -0.48
C SER A 54 14.11 -0.72 -0.54
N PHE A 55 13.66 0.50 -0.21
CA PHE A 55 12.25 0.85 -0.34
C PHE A 55 11.75 0.54 -1.74
N LEU A 56 10.48 0.14 -1.86
CA LEU A 56 9.87 -0.09 -3.16
C LEU A 56 9.70 1.21 -3.97
N TYR A 57 9.88 2.37 -3.31
CA TYR A 57 9.67 3.70 -3.84
C TYR A 57 10.54 4.73 -3.08
N ASP A 58 10.88 5.85 -3.71
CA ASP A 58 11.55 6.96 -3.04
C ASP A 58 10.55 7.78 -2.22
N ILE A 59 10.57 7.57 -0.90
CA ILE A 59 9.65 8.24 0.03
C ILE A 59 9.99 9.73 0.13
N GLU A 60 8.96 10.59 0.04
CA GLU A 60 9.10 12.02 0.27
C GLU A 60 9.39 12.32 1.75
N ASN A 61 10.30 13.27 1.98
CA ASN A 61 10.68 13.66 3.32
C ASN A 61 9.83 14.83 3.82
N TYR A 62 9.27 14.68 5.02
CA TYR A 62 8.68 15.78 5.81
C TYR A 62 9.70 16.88 6.17
N GLU A 63 11.00 16.67 5.93
CA GLU A 63 12.03 17.71 6.12
C GLU A 63 12.28 18.53 4.84
N ASN A 64 11.87 18.02 3.68
CA ASN A 64 12.21 18.58 2.37
C ASN A 64 10.99 19.10 1.59
N ALA A 65 9.77 18.99 2.11
CA ALA A 65 8.57 19.42 1.39
C ALA A 65 8.29 20.94 1.50
N ASP A 66 9.32 21.72 1.81
CA ASP A 66 9.31 23.17 1.72
C ASP A 66 9.76 23.62 0.33
N ASP A 67 8.81 24.10 -0.47
CA ASP A 67 9.09 25.01 -1.59
C ASP A 67 9.17 26.48 -1.12
N TYR A 68 9.03 26.74 0.19
CA TYR A 68 9.13 28.08 0.77
C TYR A 68 10.51 28.30 1.44
N LYS A 69 11.55 28.38 0.60
CA LYS A 69 12.81 29.04 1.00
C LYS A 69 12.61 30.56 1.04
N THR A 70 12.09 31.07 2.13
CA THR A 70 12.24 32.49 2.47
C THR A 70 13.07 32.63 3.74
N ASN A 71 14.35 32.97 3.55
CA ASN A 71 15.25 33.57 4.54
C ASN A 71 15.39 32.84 5.89
N ASN A 72 16.25 31.80 5.93
CA ASN A 72 16.87 31.24 7.14
C ASN A 72 15.95 30.81 8.31
N GLN A 73 14.63 30.74 8.12
CA GLN A 73 13.74 30.00 9.01
C GLN A 73 13.38 28.68 8.33
N LEU A 74 13.71 27.55 8.99
CA LEU A 74 13.18 26.24 8.63
C LEU A 74 11.65 26.36 8.59
N GLY A 75 11.07 26.18 7.39
CA GLY A 75 9.62 26.15 7.23
C GLY A 75 9.05 24.91 7.89
N TYR A 76 7.81 25.03 8.34
CA TYR A 76 7.03 23.91 8.86
C TYR A 76 5.99 23.57 7.79
N ILE A 77 5.74 22.27 7.61
CA ILE A 77 4.69 21.80 6.71
C ILE A 77 3.38 21.86 7.49
N SER A 78 2.30 22.33 6.86
CA SER A 78 0.97 22.34 7.48
C SER A 78 0.47 20.91 7.76
N LEU A 79 -0.56 20.77 8.60
CA LEU A 79 -1.20 19.47 8.84
C LEU A 79 -1.68 18.84 7.52
N GLU A 80 -2.30 19.64 6.66
CA GLU A 80 -2.84 19.25 5.36
C GLU A 80 -1.73 18.78 4.42
N SER A 81 -0.64 19.53 4.30
CA SER A 81 0.49 19.11 3.47
C SER A 81 1.18 17.86 4.04
N ALA A 82 1.24 17.70 5.37
CA ALA A 82 1.74 16.47 5.97
C ALA A 82 0.84 15.26 5.69
N LYS A 83 -0.49 15.45 5.68
CA LYS A 83 -1.46 14.42 5.25
C LYS A 83 -1.22 14.00 3.82
N ASP A 84 -1.04 14.97 2.91
CA ASP A 84 -0.83 14.69 1.49
C ASP A 84 0.45 13.88 1.25
N ILE A 85 1.55 14.24 1.93
CA ILE A 85 2.82 13.49 1.87
C ILE A 85 2.63 12.07 2.39
N TYR A 86 1.99 11.91 3.56
CA TYR A 86 1.72 10.59 4.14
C TYR A 86 0.90 9.71 3.21
N GLN A 87 -0.22 10.23 2.69
CA GLN A 87 -1.10 9.52 1.77
C GLN A 87 -0.37 9.13 0.49
N LYS A 88 0.43 10.03 -0.09
CA LYS A 88 1.24 9.77 -1.27
C LYS A 88 2.26 8.67 -1.02
N ASN A 89 3.03 8.75 0.08
CA ASN A 89 4.03 7.77 0.44
C ASN A 89 3.42 6.36 0.64
N ILE A 90 2.35 6.27 1.45
CA ILE A 90 1.64 5.01 1.69
C ILE A 90 1.04 4.46 0.39
N SER A 91 0.40 5.31 -0.42
CA SER A 91 -0.18 4.92 -1.71
C SER A 91 0.88 4.35 -2.65
N SER A 92 2.04 5.00 -2.75
CA SER A 92 3.15 4.54 -3.59
C SER A 92 3.71 3.20 -3.12
N ILE A 93 3.91 3.01 -1.81
CA ILE A 93 4.36 1.73 -1.24
C ILE A 93 3.40 0.60 -1.64
N TYR A 94 2.09 0.78 -1.43
CA TYR A 94 1.10 -0.25 -1.77
C TYR A 94 0.93 -0.46 -3.28
N LYS A 95 0.96 0.59 -4.10
CA LYS A 95 0.91 0.46 -5.57
C LYS A 95 2.07 -0.38 -6.09
N CYS A 96 3.29 -0.09 -5.62
CA CYS A 96 4.47 -0.87 -6.01
C CYS A 96 4.42 -2.30 -5.47
N ALA A 97 3.92 -2.50 -4.25
CA ALA A 97 3.69 -3.83 -3.69
C ALA A 97 2.71 -4.67 -4.54
N ILE A 98 1.60 -4.07 -4.97
CA ILE A 98 0.59 -4.72 -5.83
C ILE A 98 1.22 -5.14 -7.17
N ILE A 99 1.97 -4.25 -7.81
CA ILE A 99 2.65 -4.52 -9.07
C ILE A 99 3.65 -5.66 -8.93
N ASN A 100 4.45 -5.66 -7.87
CA ASN A 100 5.42 -6.72 -7.60
C ASN A 100 4.74 -8.08 -7.40
N VAL A 101 3.65 -8.13 -6.63
CA VAL A 101 2.89 -9.37 -6.41
C VAL A 101 2.23 -9.85 -7.69
N GLN A 102 1.70 -8.94 -8.53
CA GLN A 102 1.16 -9.29 -9.85
C GLN A 102 2.21 -9.89 -10.77
N LYS A 103 3.35 -9.22 -10.92
CA LYS A 103 4.46 -9.70 -11.75
C LYS A 103 4.92 -11.08 -11.28
N LYS A 104 5.13 -11.23 -9.98
CA LYS A 104 5.55 -12.51 -9.39
C LYS A 104 4.54 -13.64 -9.61
N SER A 105 3.27 -13.38 -9.35
CA SER A 105 2.21 -14.38 -9.54
C SER A 105 2.11 -14.81 -11.00
N LEU A 106 2.20 -13.86 -11.94
CA LEU A 106 2.20 -14.15 -13.37
C LEU A 106 3.46 -14.92 -13.82
N THR A 107 4.64 -14.59 -13.30
CA THR A 107 5.88 -15.31 -13.60
C THR A 107 5.81 -16.75 -13.09
N LYS A 108 5.33 -16.96 -11.85
CA LYS A 108 5.13 -18.30 -11.30
C LYS A 108 4.14 -19.11 -12.13
N LEU A 109 3.04 -18.48 -12.54
CA LEU A 109 2.05 -19.10 -13.42
C LEU A 109 2.66 -19.51 -14.77
N LYS A 110 3.48 -18.65 -15.36
CA LYS A 110 4.24 -18.96 -16.59
C LYS A 110 5.13 -20.18 -16.41
N GLU A 111 5.90 -20.24 -15.32
CA GLU A 111 6.79 -21.36 -15.02
C GLU A 111 6.04 -22.68 -14.83
N GLU A 112 4.94 -22.67 -14.07
CA GLU A 112 4.09 -23.85 -13.87
C GLU A 112 3.46 -24.33 -15.19
N PHE A 113 2.99 -23.42 -16.05
CA PHE A 113 2.48 -23.78 -17.38
C PHE A 113 3.57 -24.39 -18.29
N ILE A 114 4.82 -23.92 -18.21
CA ILE A 114 5.94 -24.49 -18.98
C ILE A 114 6.23 -25.92 -18.55
N LYS A 115 6.12 -26.24 -17.26
CA LYS A 115 6.36 -27.59 -16.72
C LYS A 115 5.30 -28.61 -17.14
N MET A 116 4.09 -28.19 -17.49
CA MET A 116 2.98 -29.09 -17.83
C MET A 116 3.05 -29.68 -19.26
N GLU A 117 4.15 -29.52 -20.00
CA GLU A 117 4.32 -30.00 -21.40
C GLU A 117 3.14 -29.66 -22.35
N ASN A 118 2.43 -28.57 -22.10
CA ASN A 118 1.36 -28.08 -22.96
C ASN A 118 1.95 -27.39 -24.22
N THR A 119 2.54 -28.18 -25.12
CA THR A 119 3.23 -27.72 -26.34
C THR A 119 2.29 -27.47 -27.53
N GLY A 120 0.98 -27.68 -27.36
CA GLY A 120 -0.03 -27.40 -28.37
C GLY A 120 -0.29 -25.91 -28.61
N THR A 121 -1.08 -25.61 -29.66
CA THR A 121 -1.50 -24.24 -30.02
C THR A 121 -2.18 -23.48 -28.86
N LEU A 122 -2.90 -24.20 -28.00
CA LEU A 122 -3.51 -23.63 -26.79
C LEU A 122 -2.47 -23.15 -25.77
N GLY A 123 -1.45 -23.96 -25.48
CA GLY A 123 -0.40 -23.61 -24.53
C GLY A 123 0.42 -22.42 -24.99
N ASN A 124 0.74 -22.34 -26.28
CA ASN A 124 1.41 -21.17 -26.87
C ASN A 124 0.57 -19.89 -26.72
N ARG A 125 -0.75 -19.97 -26.93
CA ARG A 125 -1.64 -18.82 -26.77
C ARG A 125 -1.71 -18.34 -25.31
N ILE A 126 -1.84 -19.26 -24.35
CA ILE A 126 -1.86 -18.94 -22.92
C ILE A 126 -0.54 -18.29 -22.50
N LYS A 127 0.59 -18.85 -22.95
CA LYS A 127 1.92 -18.30 -22.68
C LYS A 127 2.06 -16.87 -23.19
N SER A 128 1.69 -16.59 -24.45
CA SER A 128 1.77 -15.23 -25.00
C SER A 128 0.89 -14.23 -24.24
N LYS A 129 -0.26 -14.66 -23.73
CA LYS A 129 -1.12 -13.80 -22.89
C LYS A 129 -0.50 -13.49 -21.54
N ILE A 130 0.05 -14.51 -20.86
CA ILE A 130 0.77 -14.31 -19.59
C ILE A 130 1.95 -13.34 -19.81
N GLU A 131 2.70 -13.52 -20.89
CA GLU A 131 3.82 -12.63 -21.26
C GLU A 131 3.36 -11.19 -21.51
N ALA A 132 2.27 -10.98 -22.26
CA ALA A 132 1.70 -9.65 -22.46
C ALA A 132 1.24 -8.99 -21.15
N LYS A 133 0.67 -9.77 -20.22
CA LYS A 133 0.29 -9.27 -18.89
C LYS A 133 1.51 -8.91 -18.05
N ILE A 134 2.56 -9.72 -18.07
CA ILE A 134 3.83 -9.40 -17.39
C ILE A 134 4.38 -8.07 -17.90
N GLN A 135 4.49 -7.90 -19.23
CA GLN A 135 4.97 -6.65 -19.83
C GLN A 135 4.12 -5.45 -19.43
N LYS A 136 2.79 -5.60 -19.41
CA LYS A 136 1.89 -4.52 -18.98
C LYS A 136 2.14 -4.11 -17.52
N VAL A 137 2.30 -5.08 -16.63
CA VAL A 137 2.59 -4.84 -15.20
C VAL A 137 3.96 -4.19 -15.02
N GLU A 138 4.96 -4.59 -15.80
CA GLU A 138 6.30 -3.98 -15.78
C GLU A 138 6.28 -2.52 -16.21
N LEU A 139 5.58 -2.20 -17.31
CA LEU A 139 5.41 -0.82 -17.77
C LEU A 139 4.72 0.05 -16.71
N GLN A 140 3.69 -0.48 -16.04
CA GLN A 140 3.05 0.19 -14.92
C GLN A 140 4.03 0.46 -13.79
N GLY A 141 4.85 -0.53 -13.41
CA GLY A 141 5.88 -0.39 -12.39
C GLY A 141 6.89 0.71 -12.71
N THR A 142 7.39 0.73 -13.94
CA THR A 142 8.32 1.77 -14.40
C THR A 142 7.68 3.16 -14.37
N SER A 143 6.44 3.30 -14.84
CA SER A 143 5.73 4.59 -14.85
C SER A 143 5.52 5.20 -13.45
N LEU A 144 5.44 4.34 -12.43
CA LEU A 144 5.27 4.75 -11.03
C LEU A 144 6.60 4.89 -10.27
N GLY A 145 7.74 4.65 -10.92
CA GLY A 145 9.05 4.68 -10.26
C GLY A 145 9.25 3.54 -9.25
N CYS A 146 8.55 2.42 -9.42
CA CYS A 146 8.68 1.28 -8.53
C CYS A 146 10.04 0.60 -8.70
N LYS A 147 10.72 0.32 -7.59
CA LYS A 147 11.97 -0.44 -7.56
C LYS A 147 11.67 -1.94 -7.57
N ASN A 148 12.42 -2.68 -8.40
CA ASN A 148 12.31 -4.14 -8.46
C ASN A 148 12.80 -4.74 -7.13
N SER A 149 11.94 -5.50 -6.45
CA SER A 149 12.35 -6.31 -5.30
C SER A 149 12.83 -7.68 -5.79
N THR A 150 14.02 -8.08 -5.37
CA THR A 150 14.60 -9.40 -5.65
C THR A 150 14.28 -10.43 -4.56
N GLU A 151 13.44 -10.10 -3.58
CA GLU A 151 13.22 -10.93 -2.38
C GLU A 151 12.11 -12.00 -2.54
N THR A 152 12.24 -13.10 -1.77
CA THR A 152 11.31 -14.24 -1.75
C THR A 152 9.99 -13.92 -1.01
N ASP A 153 8.92 -14.74 -1.21
CA ASP A 153 7.51 -14.44 -0.82
C ASP A 153 7.33 -14.02 0.65
N ILE A 154 7.96 -14.72 1.60
CA ILE A 154 7.82 -14.43 3.03
C ILE A 154 8.44 -13.07 3.39
N TYR A 155 9.46 -12.64 2.65
CA TYR A 155 10.14 -11.37 2.87
C TYR A 155 9.36 -10.21 2.26
N SER A 156 8.60 -10.42 1.19
CA SER A 156 7.84 -9.35 0.51
C SER A 156 6.79 -8.71 1.41
N LYS A 157 5.95 -9.50 2.08
CA LYS A 157 4.91 -9.00 2.99
C LYS A 157 5.46 -8.35 4.25
N LEU A 158 6.49 -8.97 4.83
CA LEU A 158 7.20 -8.41 5.98
C LEU A 158 7.87 -7.08 5.62
N ASN A 159 8.45 -6.98 4.42
CA ASN A 159 9.08 -5.76 3.92
C ASN A 159 8.05 -4.63 3.75
N ILE A 160 6.87 -4.94 3.20
CA ILE A 160 5.78 -3.94 3.08
C ILE A 160 5.29 -3.50 4.45
N LEU A 161 5.11 -4.44 5.38
CA LEU A 161 4.76 -4.12 6.76
C LEU A 161 5.81 -3.19 7.40
N LYS A 162 7.10 -3.50 7.24
CA LYS A 162 8.20 -2.67 7.73
C LYS A 162 8.19 -1.27 7.12
N GLN A 163 8.08 -1.15 5.79
CA GLN A 163 8.07 0.15 5.10
C GLN A 163 6.87 1.01 5.48
N THR A 164 5.68 0.42 5.54
CA THR A 164 4.47 1.15 5.94
C THR A 164 4.49 1.51 7.43
N THR A 165 5.05 0.65 8.29
CA THR A 165 5.26 0.95 9.72
C THR A 165 6.27 2.08 9.92
N TYR A 166 7.37 2.06 9.15
CA TYR A 166 8.36 3.14 9.15
C TYR A 166 7.72 4.48 8.78
N GLU A 167 6.94 4.52 7.70
CA GLU A 167 6.30 5.75 7.25
C GLU A 167 5.21 6.24 8.22
N MET A 168 4.40 5.32 8.75
CA MET A 168 3.43 5.64 9.80
C MET A 168 4.12 6.19 11.06
N CYS A 169 5.24 5.61 11.47
CA CYS A 169 6.02 6.09 12.59
C CYS A 169 6.50 7.53 12.35
N ARG A 170 7.11 7.81 11.19
CA ARG A 170 7.54 9.15 10.81
C ARG A 170 6.41 10.16 10.85
N TYR A 171 5.27 9.80 10.26
CA TYR A 171 4.10 10.66 10.23
C TYR A 171 3.59 10.98 11.63
N VAL A 172 3.46 9.99 12.51
CA VAL A 172 3.04 10.22 13.90
C VAL A 172 4.05 11.07 14.67
N VAL A 173 5.36 10.84 14.51
CA VAL A 173 6.38 11.69 15.12
C VAL A 173 6.28 13.13 14.59
N TYR A 174 5.94 13.32 13.31
CA TYR A 174 5.69 14.63 12.72
C TYR A 174 4.45 15.32 13.31
N LEU A 175 3.35 14.58 13.49
CA LEU A 175 2.14 15.11 14.15
C LEU A 175 2.41 15.58 15.59
N GLU A 176 3.26 14.87 16.33
CA GLU A 176 3.69 15.31 17.67
C GLU A 176 4.57 16.57 17.62
N TYR A 177 5.39 16.71 16.59
CA TYR A 177 6.12 17.95 16.31
C TYR A 177 5.14 19.10 16.02
N LEU A 178 4.17 18.91 15.13
CA LEU A 178 3.15 19.93 14.83
C LEU A 178 2.36 20.34 16.08
N LYS A 179 1.96 19.37 16.90
CA LYS A 179 1.28 19.65 18.17
C LYS A 179 2.13 20.55 19.08
N SER A 180 3.43 20.30 19.14
CA SER A 180 4.37 21.09 19.95
C SER A 180 4.60 22.47 19.33
N TYR A 181 4.67 22.56 18.01
CA TYR A 181 4.81 23.81 17.25
C TYR A 181 3.63 24.76 17.50
N TYR A 182 2.39 24.26 17.41
CA TYR A 182 1.17 25.04 17.62
C TYR A 182 0.82 25.32 19.09
N LYS A 183 1.62 24.87 20.06
CA LYS A 183 1.52 25.34 21.44
C LYS A 183 2.08 26.76 21.62
N ILE A 184 2.94 27.21 20.70
CA ILE A 184 3.55 28.53 20.77
C ILE A 184 2.58 29.55 20.16
N PRO A 185 2.03 30.51 20.95
CA PRO A 185 0.98 31.43 20.48
C PRO A 185 1.37 32.24 19.25
N SER A 186 2.63 32.67 19.13
CA SER A 186 3.12 33.42 17.96
C SER A 186 3.09 32.60 16.66
N LYS A 187 3.20 31.27 16.74
CA LYS A 187 3.22 30.37 15.59
C LYS A 187 1.84 30.05 15.01
N LEU A 188 0.78 30.25 15.80
CA LEU A 188 -0.61 30.15 15.36
C LEU A 188 -1.08 31.36 14.54
N LEU A 189 -0.37 32.48 14.67
CA LEU A 189 -0.74 33.78 14.09
C LEU A 189 -0.07 34.01 12.73
N ASP A 190 1.05 33.33 12.45
CA ASP A 190 1.75 33.39 11.16
C ASP A 190 1.04 32.61 10.03
N THR A 191 0.10 31.72 10.37
CA THR A 191 -0.50 30.75 9.42
C THR A 191 -1.67 31.34 8.61
N GLU A 192 -2.33 32.38 9.12
CA GLU A 192 -3.48 33.00 8.46
C GLU A 192 -3.46 34.52 8.67
N ASN A 193 -3.02 35.25 7.63
CA ASN A 193 -3.07 36.70 7.43
C ASN A 193 -1.97 37.60 8.02
N LYS A 194 -1.20 38.21 7.10
CA LYS A 194 -0.48 39.49 7.24
C LYS A 194 -1.40 40.71 7.43
N ASN A 195 -2.70 40.50 7.70
CA ASN A 195 -3.65 41.58 7.94
C ASN A 195 -3.76 41.77 9.45
N ASN A 196 -3.57 43.01 9.89
CA ASN A 196 -3.47 43.49 11.27
C ASN A 196 -4.72 43.22 12.15
N GLU A 197 -5.16 41.97 12.29
CA GLU A 197 -6.15 41.58 13.28
C GLU A 197 -5.43 41.20 14.58
N SER A 198 -5.55 42.09 15.56
CA SER A 198 -5.11 41.81 16.93
C SER A 198 -6.02 40.73 17.51
N TYR A 199 -5.59 39.47 17.40
CA TYR A 199 -6.25 38.36 18.06
C TYR A 199 -6.19 38.55 19.57
N THR A 200 -7.32 38.39 20.24
CA THR A 200 -7.36 38.34 21.70
C THR A 200 -6.70 37.06 22.21
N PHE A 201 -6.13 37.10 23.41
CA PHE A 201 -5.54 35.91 24.04
C PHE A 201 -6.51 34.72 24.06
N SER A 202 -7.80 34.97 24.29
CA SER A 202 -8.85 33.95 24.27
C SER A 202 -9.01 33.26 22.91
N GLU A 203 -8.90 34.01 21.80
CA GLU A 203 -9.01 33.46 20.44
C GLU A 203 -7.80 32.62 20.07
N THR A 204 -6.60 33.04 20.48
CA THR A 204 -5.37 32.27 20.27
C THR A 204 -5.41 30.94 21.02
N ILE A 205 -5.90 30.94 22.26
CA ILE A 205 -6.09 29.70 23.03
C ILE A 205 -7.13 28.79 22.36
N ARG A 206 -8.26 29.33 21.90
CA ARG A 206 -9.29 28.55 21.20
C ARG A 206 -8.75 27.93 19.90
N LYS A 207 -8.03 28.70 19.08
CA LYS A 207 -7.40 28.20 17.85
C LYS A 207 -6.35 27.11 18.15
N SER A 208 -5.54 27.29 19.19
CA SER A 208 -4.57 26.26 19.63
C SER A 208 -5.28 24.95 19.98
N MET A 209 -6.38 25.02 20.74
CA MET A 209 -7.16 23.84 21.09
C MET A 209 -7.76 23.16 19.86
N GLU A 210 -8.29 23.93 18.91
CA GLU A 210 -8.88 23.41 17.67
C GLU A 210 -7.84 22.66 16.82
N VAL A 211 -6.67 23.26 16.59
CA VAL A 211 -5.58 22.63 15.82
C VAL A 211 -5.07 21.37 16.54
N ASN A 212 -4.90 21.43 17.86
CA ASN A 212 -4.50 20.27 18.66
C ASN A 212 -5.51 19.13 18.54
N ASN A 213 -6.82 19.42 18.57
CA ASN A 213 -7.86 18.42 18.39
C ASN A 213 -7.79 17.79 16.99
N LYS A 214 -7.65 18.60 15.93
CA LYS A 214 -7.49 18.10 14.55
C LYS A 214 -6.27 17.17 14.41
N ILE A 215 -5.14 17.53 15.04
CA ILE A 215 -3.93 16.70 15.05
C ILE A 215 -4.16 15.38 15.80
N GLN A 216 -4.86 15.41 16.94
CA GLN A 216 -5.17 14.18 17.68
C GLN A 216 -6.15 13.29 16.92
N GLU A 217 -7.19 13.86 16.32
CA GLU A 217 -8.13 13.15 15.47
C GLU A 217 -7.41 12.47 14.30
N GLU A 218 -6.48 13.17 13.65
CA GLU A 218 -5.67 12.61 12.57
C GLU A 218 -4.77 11.47 13.04
N LYS A 219 -4.11 11.63 14.19
CA LYS A 219 -3.28 10.56 14.78
C LYS A 219 -4.12 9.31 15.06
N ILE A 220 -5.30 9.48 15.65
CA ILE A 220 -6.25 8.37 15.92
C ILE A 220 -6.72 7.74 14.61
N HIS A 221 -7.07 8.56 13.62
CA HIS A 221 -7.49 8.10 12.30
C HIS A 221 -6.41 7.24 11.64
N SER A 222 -5.16 7.71 11.62
CA SER A 222 -4.03 6.99 11.04
C SER A 222 -3.78 5.63 11.72
N TYR A 223 -3.87 5.55 13.06
CA TYR A 223 -3.78 4.26 13.77
C TYR A 223 -4.94 3.30 13.45
N LYS A 224 -6.14 3.83 13.16
CA LYS A 224 -7.30 3.02 12.78
C LYS A 224 -7.18 2.51 11.35
N VAL A 225 -6.70 3.33 10.42
CA VAL A 225 -6.62 3.00 8.99
C VAL A 225 -5.45 2.06 8.70
N PHE A 226 -4.29 2.27 9.32
CA PHE A 226 -3.07 1.48 9.11
C PHE A 226 -3.30 -0.05 9.08
N PRO A 227 -3.87 -0.68 10.13
CA PRO A 227 -4.07 -2.13 10.13
C PRO A 227 -5.10 -2.60 9.10
N VAL A 228 -6.10 -1.77 8.78
CA VAL A 228 -7.14 -2.09 7.78
C VAL A 228 -6.54 -2.17 6.39
N VAL A 229 -5.69 -1.20 6.02
CA VAL A 229 -5.05 -1.19 4.70
C VAL A 229 -4.08 -2.36 4.55
N PHE A 230 -3.28 -2.66 5.57
CA PHE A 230 -2.40 -3.82 5.53
C PHE A 230 -3.15 -5.16 5.46
N HIS A 231 -4.30 -5.26 6.15
CA HIS A 231 -5.17 -6.43 6.05
C HIS A 231 -5.76 -6.57 4.63
N ALA A 232 -6.28 -5.49 4.04
CA ALA A 232 -6.81 -5.51 2.67
C ALA A 232 -5.73 -5.91 1.65
N TYR A 233 -4.50 -5.40 1.79
CA TYR A 233 -3.37 -5.82 0.97
C TYR A 233 -3.07 -7.33 1.14
N SER A 234 -3.10 -7.82 2.38
CA SER A 234 -2.89 -9.23 2.70
C SER A 234 -3.91 -10.14 2.03
N GLU A 235 -5.19 -9.76 2.06
CA GLU A 235 -6.26 -10.50 1.37
C GLU A 235 -6.08 -10.44 -0.14
N TYR A 236 -5.72 -9.28 -0.70
CA TYR A 236 -5.43 -9.14 -2.11
C TYR A 236 -4.30 -10.09 -2.56
N GLU A 237 -3.17 -10.09 -1.85
CA GLU A 237 -2.02 -10.94 -2.16
C GLU A 237 -2.38 -12.43 -2.13
N ASN A 238 -3.11 -12.87 -1.10
CA ASN A 238 -3.53 -14.25 -0.94
C ASN A 238 -4.52 -14.71 -2.03
N ASN A 239 -5.40 -13.83 -2.48
CA ASN A 239 -6.46 -14.16 -3.44
C ASN A 239 -6.04 -13.95 -4.90
N LEU A 240 -4.98 -13.18 -5.17
CA LEU A 240 -4.55 -12.86 -6.52
C LEU A 240 -4.29 -14.10 -7.40
N PRO A 241 -3.58 -15.15 -6.95
CA PRO A 241 -3.36 -16.33 -7.76
C PRO A 241 -4.67 -16.96 -8.23
N SER A 242 -5.66 -17.11 -7.34
CA SER A 242 -6.98 -17.62 -7.66
C SER A 242 -7.69 -16.77 -8.72
N HIS A 243 -7.62 -15.45 -8.59
CA HIS A 243 -8.18 -14.53 -9.59
C HIS A 243 -7.49 -14.67 -10.96
N LEU A 244 -6.17 -14.78 -10.98
CA LEU A 244 -5.41 -14.99 -12.22
C LEU A 244 -5.77 -16.33 -12.89
N PHE A 245 -5.90 -17.40 -12.11
CA PHE A 245 -6.35 -18.70 -12.62
C PHE A 245 -7.77 -18.64 -13.20
N LEU A 246 -8.72 -18.04 -12.47
CA LEU A 246 -10.10 -17.89 -12.94
C LEU A 246 -10.19 -17.06 -14.23
N GLU A 247 -9.37 -16.01 -14.33
CA GLU A 247 -9.31 -15.19 -15.53
C GLU A 247 -8.80 -15.98 -16.75
N LEU A 248 -7.75 -16.80 -16.57
CA LEU A 248 -7.26 -17.69 -17.63
C LEU A 248 -8.32 -18.73 -18.05
N ILE A 249 -8.98 -19.39 -17.08
CA ILE A 249 -10.01 -20.40 -17.37
C ILE A 249 -11.21 -19.76 -18.08
N ARG A 250 -11.65 -18.58 -17.66
CA ARG A 250 -12.77 -17.86 -18.28
C ARG A 250 -12.50 -17.60 -19.75
N GLU A 251 -11.31 -17.12 -20.08
CA GLU A 251 -10.95 -16.83 -21.47
C GLU A 251 -10.94 -18.10 -22.32
N ASP A 252 -10.46 -19.22 -21.79
CA ASP A 252 -10.49 -20.49 -22.52
C ASP A 252 -11.91 -21.04 -22.68
N TYR A 253 -12.76 -20.90 -21.67
CA TYR A 253 -14.18 -21.23 -21.77
C TYR A 253 -14.86 -20.44 -22.90
N LEU A 254 -14.60 -19.13 -23.02
CA LEU A 254 -15.16 -18.31 -24.10
C LEU A 254 -14.73 -18.83 -25.48
N VAL A 255 -13.45 -19.18 -25.65
CA VAL A 255 -12.97 -19.74 -26.92
C VAL A 255 -13.61 -21.08 -27.23
N ILE A 256 -13.71 -21.98 -26.26
CA ILE A 256 -14.32 -23.31 -26.47
C ILE A 256 -15.79 -23.14 -26.84
N ARG A 257 -16.52 -22.26 -26.14
CA ARG A 257 -17.91 -21.93 -26.43
C ARG A 257 -18.08 -21.42 -27.86
N ASP A 258 -17.26 -20.47 -28.28
CA ASP A 258 -17.37 -19.86 -29.62
C ASP A 258 -17.07 -20.91 -30.71
N LYS A 259 -16.03 -21.73 -30.54
CA LYS A 259 -15.73 -22.84 -31.47
C LYS A 259 -16.82 -23.90 -31.51
N LEU A 260 -17.41 -24.23 -30.36
CA LEU A 260 -18.52 -25.18 -30.27
C LEU A 260 -19.76 -24.62 -30.99
N GLN A 261 -20.05 -23.33 -30.81
CA GLN A 261 -21.14 -22.66 -31.52
C GLN A 261 -20.93 -22.69 -33.03
N ASP A 262 -19.71 -22.41 -33.51
CA ASP A 262 -19.37 -22.52 -34.93
C ASP A 262 -19.52 -23.95 -35.46
N ALA A 263 -19.08 -24.96 -34.69
CA ALA A 263 -19.18 -26.37 -35.07
C ALA A 263 -20.63 -26.89 -35.08
N LEU A 264 -21.46 -26.43 -34.15
CA LEU A 264 -22.86 -26.84 -34.03
C LEU A 264 -23.81 -26.05 -34.95
N SER A 265 -23.40 -24.87 -35.42
CA SER A 265 -24.23 -24.02 -36.30
C SER A 265 -24.66 -24.73 -37.60
N PRO A 266 -23.78 -25.46 -38.32
CA PRO A 266 -24.18 -26.27 -39.46
C PRO A 266 -25.14 -27.41 -39.09
N ILE A 267 -24.97 -28.04 -37.92
CA ILE A 267 -25.84 -29.12 -37.44
C ILE A 267 -27.25 -28.59 -37.18
N ASN A 268 -27.38 -27.39 -36.60
CA ASN A 268 -28.67 -26.73 -36.44
C ASN A 268 -29.32 -26.46 -37.80
N GLN A 269 -28.57 -26.00 -38.81
CA GLN A 269 -29.11 -25.83 -40.17
C GLN A 269 -29.59 -27.14 -40.79
N VAL A 270 -28.86 -28.25 -40.58
CA VAL A 270 -29.29 -29.58 -41.05
C VAL A 270 -30.55 -30.04 -40.32
N GLY A 271 -30.62 -29.84 -39.01
CA GLY A 271 -31.81 -30.12 -38.22
C GLY A 271 -33.04 -29.36 -38.72
N TYR A 272 -32.92 -28.06 -38.99
CA TYR A 272 -33.99 -27.26 -39.60
C TYR A 272 -34.42 -27.79 -40.97
N LYS A 273 -33.46 -28.20 -41.82
CA LYS A 273 -33.78 -28.78 -43.13
C LYS A 273 -34.51 -30.11 -43.02
N ILE A 274 -34.11 -30.98 -42.10
CA ILE A 274 -34.78 -32.27 -41.85
C ILE A 274 -36.20 -32.04 -41.32
N MET A 275 -36.36 -31.15 -40.34
CA MET A 275 -37.68 -30.83 -39.80
C MET A 275 -38.63 -30.26 -40.85
N ASN A 276 -38.15 -29.35 -41.70
CA ASN A 276 -38.94 -28.82 -42.82
C ASN A 276 -39.27 -29.90 -43.85
N ALA A 277 -38.33 -30.78 -44.18
CA ALA A 277 -38.56 -31.89 -45.13
C ALA A 277 -39.53 -32.96 -44.60
N MET A 278 -39.77 -33.03 -43.29
CA MET A 278 -40.80 -33.91 -42.69
C MET A 278 -42.18 -33.23 -42.54
N GLN A 279 -42.28 -31.92 -42.83
CA GLN A 279 -43.54 -31.18 -42.84
C GLN A 279 -44.15 -31.05 -44.24
N GLU A 280 -43.40 -31.38 -45.29
CA GLU A 280 -43.89 -31.64 -46.66
C GLU A 280 -44.38 -33.09 -46.81
#